data_AF-A0A9W8JL62-F1
#
_entry.id   AF-A0A9W8JL62-F1
#
_cell.length_a   1.000
_cell.length_b   1.000
_cell.length_c   1.000
_cell.angle_alpha   90.00
_cell.angle_beta   90.00
_cell.angle_gamma   90.00
#
_symmetry.space_group_name_H-M   'P 1'
#
loop_
_entity.id
_entity.type
_entity.pdbx_description
1 polymer ?
#
loop_
_entity_poly.entity_id
_entity_poly.type
_entity_poly.pdbx_seq_one_letter_code
_entity_poly.pdbx_strand_id
1 'polypeptide(L)'
;MTTTSKGLNVSLEPHLVEALKQVQNALPEELKAKLSEYVAQSAKPIIPYELLQEVSQWSRTPAGKDKLGSTSMNPQDYSMVSLLAGTTTSPEKSFGDYTPPASPEKQAADRARERKAITALVNSIFSIFGAGFAAWWASDRTGWRDEYKVLFGLAVGIIVAISEGILFLIWTSRRTSAGSRKRDNGRHKKDDADTEVETKQDEPTQIIKASTQQDEGSTLRQRH
;
A
#
# COMPACT_ATOMS: atom_id res chain seq x y z
N MET A 1 -36.73 -14.50 -11.58
CA MET A 1 -35.49 -13.72 -11.35
C MET A 1 -35.18 -13.81 -9.87
N THR A 2 -34.34 -14.74 -9.48
CA THR A 2 -34.03 -15.07 -8.08
C THR A 2 -32.52 -15.11 -7.91
N THR A 3 -32.07 -14.74 -6.71
CA THR A 3 -30.75 -14.97 -6.10
C THR A 3 -29.64 -13.91 -6.27
N THR A 4 -29.66 -12.88 -5.42
CA THR A 4 -28.42 -12.29 -4.85
C THR A 4 -28.65 -11.67 -3.45
N SER A 5 -29.64 -12.12 -2.68
CA SER A 5 -29.89 -11.64 -1.30
C SER A 5 -29.33 -12.55 -0.21
N LYS A 6 -28.79 -13.72 -0.58
CA LYS A 6 -28.28 -14.73 0.35
C LYS A 6 -27.02 -14.26 1.06
N GLY A 7 -27.19 -13.84 2.31
CA GLY A 7 -26.13 -13.29 3.16
C GLY A 7 -26.06 -11.77 3.22
N LEU A 8 -27.05 -11.04 2.71
CA LEU A 8 -27.10 -9.58 2.86
C LEU A 8 -27.70 -9.23 4.23
N ASN A 9 -26.91 -8.55 5.07
CA ASN A 9 -27.36 -7.97 6.33
C ASN A 9 -27.74 -6.51 6.11
N VAL A 10 -28.85 -6.10 6.71
CA VAL A 10 -29.35 -4.72 6.66
C VAL A 10 -29.60 -4.21 8.07
N SER A 11 -29.44 -2.90 8.26
CA SER A 11 -29.75 -2.28 9.54
C SER A 11 -31.26 -2.26 9.79
N LEU A 12 -31.63 -2.63 11.02
CA LEU A 12 -33.01 -2.69 11.48
C LEU A 12 -33.36 -1.40 12.20
N GLU A 13 -34.12 -0.53 11.53
CA GLU A 13 -34.55 0.76 12.08
C GLU A 13 -35.63 0.60 13.16
N PRO A 14 -35.72 1.51 14.17
CA PRO A 14 -36.64 1.37 15.30
C PRO A 14 -38.13 1.24 14.90
N HIS A 15 -38.56 2.04 13.92
CA HIS A 15 -39.94 2.00 13.40
C HIS A 15 -40.27 0.66 12.73
N LEU A 16 -39.28 0.02 12.12
CA LEU A 16 -39.44 -1.28 11.49
C LEU A 16 -39.57 -2.39 12.53
N VAL A 17 -38.85 -2.28 13.65
CA VAL A 17 -39.00 -3.18 14.80
C VAL A 17 -40.43 -3.14 15.34
N GLU A 18 -41.00 -1.95 15.51
CA GLU A 18 -42.37 -1.78 15.99
C GLU A 18 -43.40 -2.38 15.04
N ALA A 19 -43.26 -2.15 13.73
CA ALA A 19 -44.11 -2.76 12.71
C ALA A 19 -43.98 -4.29 12.74
N LEU A 20 -42.77 -4.83 12.79
CA LEU A 20 -42.53 -6.27 12.81
C LEU A 20 -43.06 -6.97 14.07
N LYS A 21 -43.06 -6.28 15.23
CA LYS A 21 -43.70 -6.78 16.47
C LYS A 21 -45.20 -6.99 16.30
N GLN A 22 -45.88 -6.10 15.59
CA GLN A 22 -47.32 -6.21 15.36
C GLN A 22 -47.65 -7.42 14.46
N VAL A 23 -46.88 -7.63 13.40
CA VAL A 23 -47.11 -8.72 12.44
C VAL A 23 -46.68 -10.08 12.99
N GLN A 24 -45.77 -10.12 13.96
CA GLN A 24 -45.22 -11.36 14.54
C GLN A 24 -46.32 -12.37 14.97
N ASN A 25 -47.47 -11.88 15.42
CA ASN A 25 -48.58 -12.73 15.84
C ASN A 25 -49.41 -13.31 14.69
N ALA A 26 -49.39 -12.69 13.52
CA ALA A 26 -50.09 -13.14 12.32
C ALA A 26 -49.25 -14.07 11.42
N LEU A 27 -47.93 -14.10 11.62
CA LEU A 27 -46.98 -14.88 10.83
C LEU A 27 -47.16 -16.41 11.01
N PRO A 28 -46.78 -17.21 9.99
CA PRO A 28 -46.58 -18.66 10.15
C PRO A 28 -45.52 -18.97 11.20
N GLU A 29 -45.64 -20.10 11.90
CA GLU A 29 -44.78 -20.47 13.03
C GLU A 29 -43.29 -20.49 12.66
N GLU A 30 -42.94 -20.94 11.45
CA GLU A 30 -41.56 -20.97 10.96
C GLU A 30 -40.93 -19.58 10.85
N LEU A 31 -41.66 -18.61 10.28
CA LEU A 31 -41.17 -17.24 10.14
C LEU A 31 -41.19 -16.51 11.49
N LYS A 32 -42.15 -16.81 12.35
CA LYS A 32 -42.26 -16.27 13.70
C LYS A 32 -41.05 -16.65 14.56
N ALA A 33 -40.58 -17.90 14.46
CA ALA A 33 -39.40 -18.39 15.18
C ALA A 33 -38.10 -17.72 14.71
N LYS A 34 -37.96 -17.46 13.39
CA LYS A 34 -36.81 -16.74 12.86
C LYS A 34 -36.82 -15.25 13.23
N LEU A 35 -38.00 -14.62 13.20
CA LEU A 35 -38.15 -13.18 13.47
C LEU A 35 -38.01 -12.84 14.96
N SER A 36 -38.42 -13.74 15.86
CA SER A 36 -38.32 -13.53 17.30
C SER A 36 -36.87 -13.32 17.78
N GLU A 37 -35.89 -13.91 17.10
CA GLU A 37 -34.47 -13.75 17.44
C GLU A 37 -33.97 -12.30 17.26
N TYR A 38 -34.55 -11.56 16.32
CA TYR A 38 -34.13 -10.20 15.96
C TYR A 38 -34.99 -9.10 16.61
N VAL A 39 -36.24 -9.44 16.98
CA VAL A 39 -37.27 -8.50 17.44
C VAL A 39 -37.49 -8.57 18.97
N ALA A 40 -36.78 -9.45 19.68
CA ALA A 40 -36.81 -9.59 21.14
C ALA A 40 -36.42 -8.28 21.90
N GLN A 41 -36.62 -8.26 23.23
CA GLN A 41 -36.41 -7.10 24.11
C GLN A 41 -35.03 -6.42 23.93
N SER A 42 -34.02 -7.18 23.53
CA SER A 42 -32.72 -6.70 23.05
C SER A 42 -32.64 -6.83 21.52
N ALA A 43 -33.31 -5.94 20.81
CA ALA A 43 -33.35 -5.98 19.34
C ALA A 43 -31.93 -5.90 18.78
N LYS A 44 -31.55 -6.88 17.96
CA LYS A 44 -30.28 -6.81 17.22
C LYS A 44 -30.44 -5.70 16.16
N PRO A 45 -29.51 -4.74 16.05
CA PRO A 45 -29.61 -3.64 15.09
C PRO A 45 -29.39 -4.09 13.64
N ILE A 46 -29.20 -5.39 13.41
CA ILE A 46 -28.87 -6.00 12.12
C ILE A 46 -29.79 -7.21 11.93
N ILE A 47 -30.45 -7.28 10.77
CA ILE A 47 -31.33 -8.38 10.37
C ILE A 47 -30.94 -8.87 8.96
N PRO A 48 -31.04 -10.18 8.68
CA PRO A 48 -30.88 -10.68 7.32
C PRO A 48 -31.98 -10.15 6.41
N TYR A 49 -31.59 -9.60 5.26
CA TYR A 49 -32.52 -9.08 4.26
C TYR A 49 -33.48 -10.16 3.73
N GLU A 50 -33.00 -11.40 3.62
CA GLU A 50 -33.83 -12.54 3.18
C GLU A 50 -35.05 -12.73 4.08
N LEU A 51 -34.90 -12.53 5.39
CA LEU A 51 -36.01 -12.69 6.33
C LEU A 51 -37.07 -11.60 6.11
N LEU A 52 -36.67 -10.35 5.89
CA LEU A 52 -37.60 -9.26 5.54
C LEU A 52 -38.27 -9.50 4.18
N GLN A 53 -37.53 -10.08 3.23
CA GLN A 53 -38.06 -10.45 1.93
C GLN A 53 -39.09 -11.58 2.03
N GLU A 54 -38.86 -12.60 2.86
CA GLU A 54 -39.82 -13.68 3.14
C GLU A 54 -41.12 -13.12 3.74
N VAL A 55 -41.02 -12.18 4.70
CA VAL A 55 -42.20 -11.50 5.28
C VAL A 55 -42.95 -10.68 4.23
N SER A 56 -42.24 -9.93 3.39
CA SER A 56 -42.80 -9.15 2.28
C SER A 56 -43.47 -10.03 1.22
N GLN A 57 -42.95 -11.22 0.96
CA GLN A 57 -43.57 -12.18 0.05
C GLN A 57 -44.81 -12.81 0.67
N TRP A 58 -44.74 -13.20 1.94
CA TRP A 58 -45.86 -13.79 2.66
C TRP A 58 -47.06 -12.84 2.74
N SER A 59 -46.86 -11.56 3.02
CA SER A 59 -47.94 -10.56 3.08
C SER A 59 -48.68 -10.37 1.74
N ARG A 60 -48.05 -10.74 0.62
CA ARG A 60 -48.66 -10.69 -0.72
C ARG A 60 -49.46 -11.96 -1.06
N THR A 61 -49.25 -13.06 -0.34
CA THR A 61 -49.99 -14.31 -0.55
C THR A 61 -51.45 -14.17 -0.11
N PRO A 62 -52.38 -14.95 -0.68
CA PRO A 62 -53.79 -14.94 -0.25
C PRO A 62 -53.93 -15.23 1.25
N ALA A 63 -53.24 -16.26 1.74
CA ALA A 63 -53.25 -16.63 3.16
C ALA A 63 -52.73 -15.53 4.09
N GLY A 64 -51.71 -14.77 3.64
CA GLY A 64 -51.19 -13.61 4.37
C GLY A 64 -52.19 -12.45 4.41
N LYS A 65 -52.83 -12.13 3.28
CA LYS A 65 -53.86 -11.09 3.21
C LYS A 65 -55.06 -11.39 4.10
N ASP A 66 -55.53 -12.63 4.09
CA ASP A 66 -56.67 -13.06 4.91
C ASP A 66 -56.35 -12.96 6.41
N LYS A 67 -55.16 -13.43 6.83
CA LYS A 67 -54.71 -13.33 8.22
C LYS A 67 -54.49 -11.88 8.67
N LEU A 68 -53.85 -11.05 7.87
CA LEU A 68 -53.63 -9.64 8.19
C LEU A 68 -54.96 -8.87 8.24
N GLY A 69 -55.86 -9.14 7.30
CA GLY A 69 -57.22 -8.58 7.28
C GLY A 69 -58.03 -8.96 8.51
N SER A 70 -57.94 -10.22 8.96
CA SER A 70 -58.60 -10.67 10.20
C SER A 70 -58.09 -9.95 11.47
N THR A 71 -56.87 -9.40 11.41
CA THR A 71 -56.23 -8.67 12.52
C THR A 71 -56.38 -7.14 12.35
N SER A 72 -57.26 -6.67 11.46
CA SER A 72 -57.45 -5.25 11.12
C SER A 72 -56.19 -4.52 10.60
N MET A 73 -55.22 -5.27 10.07
CA MET A 73 -53.97 -4.72 9.54
C MET A 73 -54.03 -4.60 8.02
N ASN A 74 -53.44 -3.54 7.46
CA ASN A 74 -53.37 -3.36 6.02
C ASN A 74 -52.22 -4.21 5.42
N PRO A 75 -52.50 -5.18 4.52
CA PRO A 75 -51.46 -5.99 3.91
C PRO A 75 -50.44 -5.19 3.08
N GLN A 76 -50.83 -4.02 2.56
CA GLN A 76 -49.96 -3.21 1.70
C GLN A 76 -48.77 -2.63 2.46
N ASP A 77 -48.95 -2.27 3.73
CA ASP A 77 -47.90 -1.71 4.59
C ASP A 77 -46.76 -2.72 4.79
N TYR A 78 -47.08 -4.01 4.73
CA TYR A 78 -46.14 -5.11 4.90
C TYR A 78 -45.59 -5.66 3.58
N SER A 79 -46.15 -5.22 2.45
CA SER A 79 -45.73 -5.70 1.14
C SER A 79 -44.37 -5.15 0.72
N MET A 80 -43.94 -4.02 1.29
CA MET A 80 -42.69 -3.32 0.96
C MET A 80 -41.72 -3.22 2.15
N VAL A 81 -41.91 -4.00 3.21
CA VAL A 81 -41.06 -4.00 4.41
C VAL A 81 -39.57 -4.26 4.10
N SER A 82 -39.27 -5.06 3.07
CA SER A 82 -37.89 -5.27 2.63
C SER A 82 -37.26 -4.03 1.98
N LEU A 83 -38.05 -3.14 1.39
CA LEU A 83 -37.59 -1.86 0.82
C LEU A 83 -37.45 -0.76 1.87
N LEU A 84 -38.18 -0.91 2.99
CA LEU A 84 -38.10 -0.04 4.16
C LEU A 84 -36.98 -0.45 5.11
N ALA A 85 -36.26 -1.54 4.82
CA ALA A 85 -35.03 -1.87 5.50
C ALA A 85 -34.00 -0.73 5.32
N GLY A 86 -33.22 -0.45 6.36
CA GLY A 86 -32.37 0.74 6.43
C GLY A 86 -31.42 0.92 5.23
N THR A 87 -30.92 2.14 5.05
CA THR A 87 -30.04 2.51 3.93
C THR A 87 -28.63 1.89 4.00
N THR A 88 -28.28 1.27 5.13
CA THR A 88 -26.97 0.68 5.39
C THR A 88 -27.00 -0.83 5.15
N THR A 89 -26.41 -1.24 4.03
CA THR A 89 -26.14 -2.65 3.69
C THR A 89 -24.76 -3.05 4.22
N SER A 90 -24.68 -4.16 4.95
CA SER A 90 -23.45 -4.66 5.59
C SER A 90 -22.76 -3.64 6.52
N PRO A 91 -23.44 -3.13 7.56
CA PRO A 91 -22.85 -2.22 8.55
C PRO A 91 -21.62 -2.82 9.28
N GLU A 92 -21.50 -4.15 9.29
CA GLU A 92 -20.33 -4.87 9.83
C GLU A 92 -19.08 -4.80 8.95
N LYS A 93 -19.18 -4.33 7.70
CA LYS A 93 -18.07 -4.33 6.75
C LYS A 93 -17.20 -3.11 6.96
N SER A 94 -16.15 -3.25 7.77
CA SER A 94 -15.06 -2.28 7.83
C SER A 94 -14.30 -2.28 6.50
N PHE A 95 -14.41 -1.21 5.73
CA PHE A 95 -13.51 -0.97 4.62
C PHE A 95 -12.15 -0.64 5.24
N GLY A 96 -11.18 -1.55 5.13
CA GLY A 96 -9.89 -1.43 5.81
C GLY A 96 -9.18 -0.10 5.54
N ASP A 97 -8.17 0.21 6.36
CA ASP A 97 -7.50 1.50 6.34
C ASP A 97 -6.99 1.88 4.94
N TYR A 98 -7.46 3.03 4.44
CA TYR A 98 -6.98 3.58 3.18
C TYR A 98 -5.53 4.03 3.32
N THR A 99 -4.62 3.38 2.59
CA THR A 99 -3.23 3.81 2.48
C THR A 99 -3.05 4.62 1.19
N PRO A 100 -2.86 5.95 1.28
CA PRO A 100 -2.69 6.78 0.09
C PRO A 100 -1.41 6.38 -0.67
N PRO A 101 -1.42 6.47 -2.02
CA PRO A 101 -0.24 6.21 -2.81
C PRO A 101 0.90 7.15 -2.41
N ALA A 102 2.13 6.62 -2.35
CA ALA A 102 3.30 7.39 -1.98
C ALA A 102 3.48 8.60 -2.92
N SER A 103 3.89 9.75 -2.37
CA SER A 103 4.11 10.97 -3.16
C SER A 103 5.11 10.72 -4.29
N PRO A 104 4.97 11.41 -5.44
CA PRO A 104 5.84 11.20 -6.61
C PRO A 104 7.33 11.43 -6.29
N GLU A 105 7.62 12.31 -5.33
CA GLU A 105 8.98 12.56 -4.84
C GLU A 105 9.58 11.34 -4.13
N LYS A 106 8.81 10.64 -3.29
CA LYS A 106 9.27 9.41 -2.61
C LYS A 106 9.51 8.30 -3.63
N GLN A 107 8.61 8.14 -4.60
CA GLN A 107 8.76 7.16 -5.67
C GLN A 107 10.03 7.41 -6.53
N ALA A 108 10.32 8.67 -6.85
CA ALA A 108 11.53 9.02 -7.60
C ALA A 108 12.81 8.76 -6.78
N ALA A 109 12.80 9.08 -5.49
CA ALA A 109 13.92 8.81 -4.60
C ALA A 109 14.17 7.29 -4.45
N ASP A 110 13.13 6.49 -4.35
CA ASP A 110 13.25 5.03 -4.23
C ASP A 110 13.76 4.41 -5.53
N ARG A 111 13.26 4.83 -6.70
CA ARG A 111 13.82 4.40 -8.00
C ARG A 111 15.30 4.75 -8.16
N ALA A 112 15.71 5.93 -7.71
CA ALA A 112 17.13 6.32 -7.74
C ALA A 112 17.98 5.46 -6.80
N ARG A 113 17.43 5.04 -5.66
CA ARG A 113 18.09 4.13 -4.71
C ARG A 113 18.21 2.72 -5.26
N GLU A 114 17.16 2.21 -5.89
CA GLU A 114 17.13 0.91 -6.56
C GLU A 114 18.20 0.82 -7.63
N ARG A 115 18.29 1.81 -8.53
CA ARG A 115 19.32 1.84 -9.58
C ARG A 115 20.74 1.79 -9.02
N LYS A 116 21.00 2.52 -7.92
CA LYS A 116 22.31 2.50 -7.25
C LYS A 116 22.62 1.14 -6.63
N ALA A 117 21.62 0.50 -6.03
CA ALA A 117 21.78 -0.84 -5.45
C ALA A 117 22.04 -1.90 -6.54
N ILE A 118 21.30 -1.84 -7.64
CA ILE A 118 21.49 -2.72 -8.80
C ILE A 118 22.90 -2.52 -9.38
N THR A 119 23.33 -1.27 -9.57
CA THR A 119 24.66 -0.98 -10.12
C THR A 119 25.78 -1.51 -9.20
N ALA A 120 25.64 -1.34 -7.89
CA ALA A 120 26.60 -1.85 -6.92
C ALA A 120 26.68 -3.40 -6.95
N LEU A 121 25.54 -4.07 -7.07
CA LEU A 121 25.46 -5.53 -7.18
C LEU A 121 26.10 -6.04 -8.48
N VAL A 122 25.84 -5.36 -9.59
CA VAL A 122 26.48 -5.71 -10.87
C VAL A 122 27.99 -5.52 -10.79
N ASN A 123 28.45 -4.40 -10.22
CA ASN A 123 29.87 -4.13 -10.05
C ASN A 123 30.56 -5.18 -9.15
N SER A 124 29.94 -5.58 -8.04
CA SER A 124 30.52 -6.60 -7.16
C SER A 124 30.62 -7.96 -7.84
N ILE A 125 29.62 -8.36 -8.62
CA ILE A 125 29.67 -9.58 -9.43
C ILE A 125 30.83 -9.53 -10.41
N PHE A 126 30.97 -8.44 -11.19
CA PHE A 126 32.07 -8.28 -12.13
C PHE A 126 33.44 -8.23 -11.45
N SER A 127 33.54 -7.63 -10.27
CA SER A 127 34.77 -7.56 -9.47
C SER A 127 35.23 -8.97 -9.04
N ILE A 128 34.31 -9.78 -8.51
CA ILE A 128 34.60 -11.15 -8.05
C ILE A 128 35.01 -12.05 -9.22
N PHE A 129 34.21 -12.09 -10.29
CA PHE A 129 34.51 -12.92 -11.45
C PHE A 129 35.74 -12.43 -12.21
N GLY A 130 35.88 -11.11 -12.37
CA GLY A 130 37.03 -10.50 -13.04
C GLY A 130 38.34 -10.77 -12.31
N ALA A 131 38.38 -10.62 -11.00
CA ALA A 131 39.56 -10.91 -10.20
C ALA A 131 39.90 -12.40 -10.18
N GLY A 132 38.90 -13.28 -10.01
CA GLY A 132 39.10 -14.72 -10.05
C GLY A 132 39.58 -15.22 -11.41
N PHE A 133 38.99 -14.71 -12.50
CA PHE A 133 39.40 -15.05 -13.87
C PHE A 133 40.80 -14.51 -14.19
N ALA A 134 41.12 -13.27 -13.79
CA ALA A 134 42.44 -12.69 -13.98
C ALA A 134 43.51 -13.47 -13.22
N ALA A 135 43.22 -13.90 -11.98
CA ALA A 135 44.11 -14.73 -11.18
C ALA A 135 44.32 -16.12 -11.81
N TRP A 136 43.25 -16.75 -12.31
CA TRP A 136 43.35 -18.01 -13.05
C TRP A 136 44.19 -17.85 -14.32
N TRP A 137 43.95 -16.81 -15.10
CA TRP A 137 44.71 -16.53 -16.33
C TRP A 137 46.18 -16.22 -16.04
N ALA A 138 46.48 -15.44 -14.99
CA ALA A 138 47.85 -15.17 -14.58
C ALA A 138 48.61 -16.44 -14.13
N SER A 139 47.91 -17.37 -13.49
CA SER A 139 48.47 -18.65 -13.06
C SER A 139 48.78 -19.63 -14.21
N ASP A 140 48.37 -19.29 -15.44
CA ASP A 140 48.75 -20.07 -16.62
C ASP A 140 50.25 -19.95 -16.94
N ARG A 141 50.88 -18.83 -16.57
CA ARG A 141 52.31 -18.57 -16.83
C ARG A 141 53.25 -19.24 -15.84
N THR A 142 52.76 -19.73 -14.71
CA THR A 142 53.57 -20.34 -13.64
C THR A 142 53.78 -21.85 -13.81
N GLY A 143 53.20 -22.47 -14.84
CA GLY A 143 53.37 -23.92 -15.10
C GLY A 143 52.69 -24.83 -14.06
N TRP A 144 51.74 -24.29 -13.30
CA TRP A 144 50.99 -25.06 -12.30
C TRP A 144 50.04 -26.06 -12.96
N ARG A 145 49.72 -27.15 -12.25
CA ARG A 145 48.64 -28.07 -12.66
C ARG A 145 47.31 -27.33 -12.63
N ASP A 146 46.39 -27.68 -13.52
CA ASP A 146 45.12 -26.95 -13.68
C ASP A 146 44.27 -26.93 -12.39
N GLU A 147 44.39 -27.95 -11.54
CA GLU A 147 43.77 -28.02 -10.22
C GLU A 147 44.17 -26.82 -9.33
N TYR A 148 45.46 -26.47 -9.30
CA TYR A 148 45.97 -25.36 -8.49
C TYR A 148 45.60 -24.00 -9.06
N LYS A 149 45.49 -23.89 -10.40
CA LYS A 149 45.03 -22.66 -11.06
C LYS A 149 43.59 -22.31 -10.66
N VAL A 150 42.71 -23.32 -10.67
CA VAL A 150 41.30 -23.15 -10.30
C VAL A 150 41.17 -22.82 -8.81
N LEU A 151 41.88 -23.54 -7.95
CA LEU A 151 41.91 -23.26 -6.50
C LEU A 151 42.39 -21.83 -6.21
N PHE A 152 43.42 -21.37 -6.91
CA PHE A 152 43.95 -20.02 -6.76
C PHE A 152 42.96 -18.94 -7.21
N GLY A 153 42.36 -19.09 -8.40
CA GLY A 153 41.32 -18.17 -8.88
C GLY A 153 40.10 -18.09 -7.95
N LEU A 154 39.67 -19.24 -7.42
CA LEU A 154 38.58 -19.32 -6.45
C LEU A 154 38.95 -18.64 -5.12
N ALA A 155 40.17 -18.84 -4.61
CA ALA A 155 40.64 -18.18 -3.40
C ALA A 155 40.67 -16.65 -3.55
N VAL A 156 41.17 -16.14 -4.68
CA VAL A 156 41.14 -14.69 -4.98
C VAL A 156 39.71 -14.17 -5.07
N GLY A 157 38.82 -14.89 -5.75
CA GLY A 157 37.40 -14.55 -5.82
C GLY A 157 36.73 -14.46 -4.44
N ILE A 158 37.02 -15.39 -3.53
CA ILE A 158 36.51 -15.36 -2.15
C ILE A 158 37.00 -14.14 -1.39
N ILE A 159 38.30 -13.81 -1.50
CA ILE A 159 38.87 -12.63 -0.82
C ILE A 159 38.18 -11.35 -1.30
N VAL A 160 37.99 -11.21 -2.62
CA VAL A 160 37.30 -10.06 -3.20
C VAL A 160 35.83 -10.01 -2.77
N ALA A 161 35.14 -11.15 -2.74
CA ALA A 161 33.76 -11.23 -2.27
C ALA A 161 33.61 -10.77 -0.80
N ILE A 162 34.54 -11.15 0.07
CA ILE A 162 34.56 -10.70 1.46
C ILE A 162 34.81 -9.19 1.53
N SER A 163 35.75 -8.67 0.73
CA SER A 163 36.05 -7.22 0.69
C SER A 163 34.85 -6.39 0.23
N GLU A 164 34.19 -6.80 -0.85
CA GLU A 164 32.97 -6.16 -1.36
C GLU A 164 31.81 -6.29 -0.35
N GLY A 165 31.70 -7.43 0.34
CA GLY A 165 30.72 -7.65 1.40
C GLY A 165 30.88 -6.67 2.58
N ILE A 166 32.11 -6.43 3.02
CA ILE A 166 32.42 -5.45 4.07
C ILE A 166 32.08 -4.03 3.59
N LEU A 167 32.44 -3.67 2.35
CA LEU A 167 32.13 -2.36 1.78
C LEU A 167 30.61 -2.14 1.68
N PHE A 168 29.88 -3.16 1.26
CA PHE A 168 28.41 -3.15 1.23
C PHE A 168 27.82 -2.97 2.63
N LEU A 169 28.35 -3.67 3.64
CA LEU A 169 27.90 -3.55 5.02
C LEU A 169 28.11 -2.15 5.60
N ILE A 170 29.25 -1.52 5.31
CA ILE A 170 29.52 -0.13 5.71
C ILE A 170 28.53 0.81 5.03
N TRP A 171 28.25 0.60 3.74
CA TRP A 171 27.32 1.42 2.99
C TRP A 171 25.87 1.27 3.48
N THR A 172 25.42 0.05 3.80
CA THR A 172 24.09 -0.19 4.37
C THR A 172 23.98 0.39 5.78
N SER A 173 25.02 0.26 6.61
CA SER A 173 25.09 0.85 7.96
C SER A 173 25.00 2.38 7.93
N ARG A 174 25.73 3.06 7.05
CA ARG A 174 25.64 4.53 6.91
C ARG A 174 24.24 4.99 6.49
N ARG A 175 23.48 4.16 5.76
CA ARG A 175 22.13 4.49 5.30
C ARG A 175 21.08 4.39 6.39
N THR A 176 21.18 3.39 7.28
CA THR A 176 20.23 3.26 8.41
C THR A 176 20.43 4.40 9.41
N SER A 177 21.65 4.87 9.62
CA SER A 177 21.93 6.01 10.50
C SER A 177 21.50 7.37 9.92
N ALA A 178 21.44 7.53 8.60
CA ALA A 178 21.07 8.79 7.95
C ALA A 178 19.58 9.16 8.07
N GLY A 179 18.70 8.18 8.33
CA GLY A 179 17.26 8.42 8.53
C GLY A 179 16.89 9.00 9.90
N SER A 180 17.80 8.96 10.88
CA SER A 180 17.58 9.45 12.24
C SER A 180 17.92 10.93 12.42
N ARG A 181 18.76 11.51 11.55
CA ARG A 181 19.02 12.96 11.57
C ARG A 181 17.92 13.70 10.83
N LYS A 182 16.79 13.84 11.53
CA LYS A 182 15.73 14.80 11.23
C LYS A 182 16.40 16.15 10.97
N ARG A 183 16.42 16.57 9.69
CA ARG A 183 16.75 17.94 9.28
C ARG A 183 15.61 18.83 9.77
N ASP A 184 15.65 19.13 11.06
CA ASP A 184 14.98 20.26 11.65
C ASP A 184 16.01 21.39 11.65
N ASN A 185 16.00 22.20 10.58
CA ASN A 185 16.48 23.57 10.62
C ASN A 185 16.15 24.29 9.31
N GLY A 186 15.24 25.27 9.43
CA GLY A 186 15.44 26.54 8.74
C GLY A 186 14.57 26.84 7.52
N ARG A 187 13.25 26.62 7.58
CA ARG A 187 12.30 27.48 6.85
C ARG A 187 11.72 28.51 7.83
N HIS A 188 12.51 29.53 8.15
CA HIS A 188 11.96 30.79 8.68
C HIS A 188 12.07 31.84 7.58
N LYS A 189 10.92 32.11 6.96
CA LYS A 189 10.67 33.29 6.14
C LYS A 189 10.23 34.40 7.09
N LYS A 190 11.00 35.48 7.19
CA LYS A 190 10.52 36.83 7.52
C LYS A 190 11.52 37.85 6.98
N ASP A 191 10.96 38.95 6.51
CA ASP A 191 11.52 39.96 5.63
C ASP A 191 12.53 40.90 6.32
N ASP A 192 13.30 41.57 5.44
CA ASP A 192 13.99 42.87 5.56
C ASP A 192 14.86 43.19 6.78
N ALA A 193 16.17 43.36 6.53
CA ALA A 193 16.88 44.64 6.70
C ALA A 193 18.39 44.47 6.49
N ASP A 194 18.98 45.38 5.71
CA ASP A 194 20.41 45.55 5.48
C ASP A 194 21.21 45.66 6.78
N THR A 195 22.36 44.99 6.84
CA THR A 195 23.58 45.50 7.49
C THR A 195 24.79 44.75 6.92
N GLU A 196 25.52 45.44 6.05
CA GLU A 196 26.95 45.18 5.81
C GLU A 196 27.72 45.32 7.12
N VAL A 197 28.51 44.30 7.48
CA VAL A 197 29.85 44.52 8.02
C VAL A 197 30.80 43.47 7.43
N GLU A 198 31.84 44.00 6.84
CA GLU A 198 32.93 43.39 6.08
C GLU A 198 34.00 42.73 6.98
N THR A 199 34.89 41.97 6.31
CA THR A 199 36.25 41.53 6.72
C THR A 199 36.34 40.29 7.65
N LYS A 200 37.09 39.22 7.34
CA LYS A 200 38.39 39.11 6.65
C LYS A 200 38.58 37.79 5.86
N GLN A 201 39.36 37.96 4.78
CA GLN A 201 40.19 37.02 4.03
C GLN A 201 40.69 35.77 4.79
N ASP A 202 40.58 34.62 4.15
CA ASP A 202 41.75 33.92 3.59
C ASP A 202 41.30 32.99 2.45
N GLU A 203 41.87 33.22 1.27
CA GLU A 203 41.67 32.44 0.04
C GLU A 203 42.92 31.57 -0.21
N PRO A 204 43.00 30.79 -1.31
CA PRO A 204 42.91 29.33 -1.34
C PRO A 204 44.25 28.68 -1.75
N THR A 205 44.27 27.35 -1.98
CA THR A 205 44.97 26.67 -3.10
C THR A 205 45.11 25.18 -2.79
N GLN A 206 44.51 24.29 -3.58
CA GLN A 206 45.25 23.23 -4.28
C GLN A 206 44.53 22.84 -5.58
N ILE A 207 45.26 23.14 -6.64
CA ILE A 207 45.00 23.00 -8.07
C ILE A 207 44.88 21.52 -8.46
N ILE A 208 43.77 21.11 -9.06
CA ILE A 208 43.74 19.93 -9.94
C ILE A 208 44.22 20.42 -11.32
N LYS A 209 45.44 20.03 -11.70
CA LYS A 209 45.91 20.10 -13.08
C LYS A 209 45.21 19.00 -13.88
N ALA A 210 44.31 19.39 -14.77
CA ALA A 210 43.97 18.62 -15.96
C ALA A 210 44.00 19.59 -17.15
N SER A 211 45.19 19.75 -17.73
CA SER A 211 45.37 20.41 -19.02
C SER A 211 45.19 19.38 -20.12
N THR A 212 44.06 19.43 -20.83
CA THR A 212 43.93 18.89 -22.19
C THR A 212 43.04 19.84 -22.99
N GLN A 213 43.73 20.76 -23.69
CA GLN A 213 43.43 21.33 -25.00
C GLN A 213 41.98 21.75 -25.33
N GLN A 214 41.73 23.05 -25.23
CA GLN A 214 40.98 23.87 -26.21
C GLN A 214 42.05 24.68 -26.99
N ASP A 215 41.88 25.18 -28.20
CA ASP A 215 40.74 25.46 -29.06
C ASP A 215 41.34 25.78 -30.44
N GLU A 216 40.55 25.71 -31.53
CA GLU A 216 40.59 26.73 -32.59
C GLU A 216 39.38 26.57 -33.53
N GLY A 217 38.64 27.66 -33.71
CA GLY A 217 38.00 27.96 -34.99
C GLY A 217 36.47 28.17 -34.99
N SER A 218 36.06 29.44 -34.82
CA SER A 218 35.09 30.20 -35.67
C SER A 218 33.69 29.63 -35.95
N THR A 219 32.54 30.33 -35.97
CA THR A 219 32.15 31.75 -35.96
C THR A 219 30.60 31.79 -35.97
N LEU A 220 30.03 32.75 -35.22
CA LEU A 220 28.83 33.57 -35.51
C LEU A 220 27.68 32.99 -36.35
N ARG A 221 26.55 32.70 -35.71
CA ARG A 221 25.23 32.53 -36.35
C ARG A 221 24.53 33.87 -36.53
N GLN A 222 24.33 34.23 -37.79
CA GLN A 222 23.57 35.40 -38.24
C GLN A 222 22.06 35.10 -38.20
N ARG A 223 21.28 36.06 -37.69
CA ARG A 223 19.83 36.15 -37.90
C ARG A 223 19.58 36.80 -39.25
N HIS A 224 18.86 36.14 -40.15
CA HIS A 224 17.74 36.70 -40.90
C HIS A 224 16.90 35.58 -41.52
#